data_AF-A0A0Q8Q6B9-F1
#
_entry.id   AF-A0A0Q8Q6B9-F1
#
_cell.length_a   1.000
_cell.length_b   1.000
_cell.length_c   1.000
_cell.angle_alpha   90.00
_cell.angle_beta   90.00
_cell.angle_gamma   90.00
#
_symmetry.space_group_name_H-M   'P 1'
#
loop_
_entity.id
_entity.type
_entity.pdbx_description
1 polymer ?
#
loop_
_entity_poly.entity_id
_entity_poly.type
_entity_poly.pdbx_seq_one_letter_code
_entity_poly.pdbx_strand_id
1 'polypeptide(L)'
;MTISFYRLIWALPVAFALHVFEEFATGYPAWATMVTGHPMELPTFLGSNIAFIVIMALLVRWAAKAQSTRAVFWMLAWAAGNLFWNFVYHFACVLAYDRNSPGLITATLIYYPLSLALWQAALAEKIVRPATLAGAIAAGGAFMGAVAAFGIYHLGGA
;
A
#
# COMPACT_ATOMS: atom_id res chain seq x y z
N MET A 1 21.44 3.20 16.54
CA MET A 1 21.73 3.00 15.10
C MET A 1 20.42 3.11 14.35
N THR A 2 20.30 4.05 13.40
CA THR A 2 19.15 4.10 12.50
C THR A 2 19.31 3.02 11.43
N ILE A 3 18.22 2.32 11.08
CA ILE A 3 18.22 1.36 9.98
C ILE A 3 18.38 2.11 8.65
N SER A 4 19.21 1.62 7.74
CA SER A 4 19.42 2.28 6.44
C SER A 4 18.24 2.07 5.50
N PHE A 5 18.05 2.97 4.53
CA PHE A 5 16.98 2.91 3.54
C PHE A 5 16.90 1.54 2.85
N TYR A 6 18.02 1.05 2.31
CA TYR A 6 18.05 -0.23 1.59
C TYR A 6 17.84 -1.47 2.47
N ARG A 7 17.98 -1.35 3.80
CA ARG A 7 17.57 -2.40 4.73
C ARG A 7 16.08 -2.28 5.05
N LEU A 8 15.59 -1.06 5.23
CA LEU A 8 14.20 -0.77 5.58
C LEU A 8 13.21 -1.21 4.50
N ILE A 9 13.54 -1.06 3.22
CA ILE A 9 12.65 -1.46 2.10
C ILE A 9 12.26 -2.95 2.13
N TRP A 10 13.05 -3.81 2.76
CA TRP A 10 12.72 -5.24 2.88
C TRP A 10 11.58 -5.51 3.86
N ALA A 11 11.22 -4.55 4.71
CA ALA A 11 10.03 -4.65 5.55
C ALA A 11 8.72 -4.47 4.76
N LEU A 12 8.76 -3.86 3.57
CA LEU A 12 7.56 -3.54 2.77
C LEU A 12 6.72 -4.76 2.39
N PRO A 13 7.26 -5.83 1.76
CA PRO A 13 6.45 -7.01 1.43
C PRO A 13 5.92 -7.74 2.67
N VAL A 14 6.68 -7.72 3.78
CA VAL A 14 6.25 -8.35 5.04
C VAL A 14 5.11 -7.56 5.67
N ALA A 15 5.23 -6.23 5.74
CA ALA A 15 4.16 -5.35 6.21
C ALA A 15 2.89 -5.56 5.39
N PHE A 16 3.02 -5.67 4.06
CA PHE A 16 1.87 -5.91 3.20
C PHE A 16 1.20 -7.27 3.48
N ALA A 17 1.99 -8.34 3.60
CA ALA A 17 1.45 -9.65 3.95
C ALA A 17 0.70 -9.64 5.31
N LEU A 18 1.21 -8.90 6.31
CA LEU A 18 0.55 -8.77 7.61
C LEU A 18 -0.81 -8.06 7.51
N HIS A 19 -0.90 -7.03 6.68
CA HIS A 19 -2.15 -6.33 6.45
C HIS A 19 -3.19 -7.18 5.73
N VAL A 20 -2.80 -7.87 4.66
CA VAL A 20 -3.69 -8.80 3.95
C VAL A 20 -4.18 -9.91 4.88
N PHE A 21 -3.32 -10.38 5.80
CA PHE A 21 -3.72 -11.33 6.83
C PHE A 21 -4.76 -10.74 7.79
N GLU A 22 -4.58 -9.50 8.27
CA GLU A 22 -5.60 -8.83 9.08
C GLU A 22 -6.91 -8.71 8.32
N GLU A 23 -6.89 -8.18 7.09
CA GLU A 23 -8.08 -8.03 6.24
C GLU A 23 -8.81 -9.36 6.07
N PHE A 24 -8.07 -10.44 5.79
CA PHE A 24 -8.65 -11.78 5.68
C PHE A 24 -9.27 -12.24 7.00
N ALA A 25 -8.52 -12.15 8.12
CA ALA A 25 -8.94 -12.63 9.43
C ALA A 25 -10.12 -11.83 10.02
N THR A 26 -10.27 -10.57 9.62
CA THR A 26 -11.33 -9.65 10.08
C THR A 26 -12.46 -9.48 9.06
N GLY A 27 -12.43 -10.21 7.94
CA GLY A 27 -13.56 -10.33 7.03
C GLY A 27 -13.71 -9.18 6.02
N TYR A 28 -12.61 -8.58 5.57
CA TYR A 28 -12.61 -7.50 4.58
C TYR A 28 -13.44 -7.81 3.32
N PRO A 29 -13.37 -8.99 2.69
CA PRO A 29 -14.18 -9.26 1.48
C PRO A 29 -15.69 -9.15 1.71
N ALA A 30 -16.17 -9.67 2.85
CA ALA A 30 -17.58 -9.56 3.23
C ALA A 30 -17.96 -8.11 3.57
N TRP A 31 -17.07 -7.40 4.28
CA TRP A 31 -17.26 -5.99 4.60
C TRP A 31 -17.31 -5.12 3.32
N ALA A 32 -16.39 -5.33 2.38
CA ALA A 32 -16.33 -4.59 1.12
C ALA A 32 -17.61 -4.82 0.31
N THR A 33 -18.05 -6.07 0.20
CA THR A 33 -19.32 -6.43 -0.47
C THR A 33 -20.51 -5.70 0.14
N MET A 34 -20.58 -5.65 1.48
CA MET A 34 -21.66 -4.99 2.20
C MET A 34 -21.69 -3.48 1.96
N VAL A 35 -20.52 -2.85 1.89
CA VAL A 35 -20.37 -1.40 1.81
C VAL A 35 -20.51 -0.89 0.36
N THR A 36 -20.00 -1.64 -0.62
CA THR A 36 -20.05 -1.24 -2.03
C THR A 36 -21.27 -1.79 -2.77
N GLY A 37 -21.91 -2.85 -2.25
CA GLY A 37 -22.97 -3.58 -2.94
C GLY A 37 -22.45 -4.50 -4.06
N HIS A 38 -21.12 -4.58 -4.27
CA HIS A 38 -20.49 -5.40 -5.29
C HIS A 38 -19.77 -6.61 -4.66
N PRO A 39 -20.06 -7.85 -5.10
CA PRO A 39 -19.40 -9.04 -4.56
C PRO A 39 -17.87 -8.97 -4.66
N MET A 40 -17.19 -9.06 -3.52
CA MET A 40 -15.75 -9.26 -3.45
C MET A 40 -15.47 -10.74 -3.19
N GLU A 41 -15.35 -11.50 -4.28
CA GLU A 41 -15.08 -12.93 -4.23
C GLU A 41 -13.70 -13.22 -3.62
N LEU A 42 -13.62 -14.22 -2.76
CA LEU A 42 -12.38 -14.57 -2.05
C LEU A 42 -11.20 -14.88 -3.00
N PRO A 43 -11.38 -15.61 -4.12
CA PRO A 43 -10.30 -15.82 -5.08
C PRO A 43 -9.77 -14.52 -5.70
N THR A 44 -10.65 -13.56 -5.98
CA THR A 44 -10.27 -12.25 -6.53
C THR A 44 -9.49 -11.45 -5.49
N PHE A 45 -9.97 -11.42 -4.24
CA PHE A 45 -9.28 -10.75 -3.14
C PHE A 45 -7.88 -11.33 -2.90
N LEU A 46 -7.76 -12.65 -2.75
CA LEU A 46 -6.48 -13.30 -2.48
C LEU A 46 -5.54 -13.21 -3.69
N GLY A 47 -6.05 -13.44 -4.90
CA GLY A 47 -5.28 -13.40 -6.14
C GLY A 47 -4.64 -12.03 -6.39
N SER A 48 -5.43 -10.96 -6.29
CA SER A 48 -4.93 -9.59 -6.45
C SER A 48 -3.89 -9.24 -5.38
N ASN A 49 -4.15 -9.56 -4.11
CA ASN A 49 -3.22 -9.26 -3.04
C ASN A 49 -1.91 -10.04 -3.13
N ILE A 50 -1.96 -11.32 -3.51
CA ILE A 50 -0.75 -12.12 -3.77
C ILE A 50 0.06 -11.48 -4.91
N ALA A 51 -0.60 -11.08 -6.00
CA ALA A 51 0.07 -10.40 -7.10
C ALA A 51 0.73 -9.09 -6.62
N PHE A 52 0.05 -8.30 -5.79
CA PHE A 52 0.59 -7.05 -5.27
C PHE A 52 1.79 -7.25 -4.35
N ILE A 53 1.78 -8.28 -3.50
CA ILE A 53 2.92 -8.66 -2.66
C ILE A 53 4.11 -9.11 -3.52
N VAL A 54 3.88 -9.90 -4.56
CA VAL A 54 4.93 -10.34 -5.50
C VAL A 54 5.53 -9.13 -6.22
N ILE A 55 4.70 -8.23 -6.75
CA ILE A 55 5.18 -7.01 -7.42
C ILE A 55 6.00 -6.15 -6.44
N MET A 56 5.54 -5.97 -5.19
CA MET A 56 6.28 -5.27 -4.15
C MET A 56 7.66 -5.89 -3.93
N ALA A 57 7.74 -7.21 -3.77
CA ALA A 57 9.01 -7.92 -3.56
C ALA A 57 9.97 -7.77 -4.75
N LEU A 58 9.44 -7.83 -5.98
CA LEU A 58 10.23 -7.62 -7.20
C LEU A 58 10.76 -6.18 -7.31
N LEU A 59 9.93 -5.18 -6.99
CA LEU A 59 10.33 -3.77 -6.99
C LEU A 59 11.36 -3.47 -5.91
N VAL A 60 11.20 -4.01 -4.70
CA VAL A 60 12.18 -3.93 -3.61
C VAL A 60 13.52 -4.53 -4.04
N ARG A 61 13.50 -5.75 -4.60
CA ARG A 61 14.71 -6.40 -5.12
C ARG A 61 15.37 -5.58 -6.22
N TRP A 62 14.59 -5.01 -7.13
CA TRP A 62 15.11 -4.18 -8.23
C TRP A 62 15.75 -2.90 -7.69
N ALA A 63 15.07 -2.18 -6.80
CA ALA A 63 15.59 -0.97 -6.15
C ALA A 63 16.88 -1.26 -5.36
N ALA A 64 16.92 -2.36 -4.59
CA ALA A 64 18.08 -2.76 -3.81
C ALA A 64 19.30 -3.08 -4.68
N LYS A 65 19.11 -3.70 -5.86
CA LYS A 65 20.19 -4.09 -6.76
C LYS A 65 20.65 -2.96 -7.68
N ALA A 66 19.70 -2.28 -8.32
CA ALA A 66 20.00 -1.28 -9.33
C ALA A 66 20.39 0.07 -8.72
N GLN A 67 19.85 0.38 -7.53
CA GLN A 67 20.07 1.64 -6.81
C GLN A 67 19.90 2.90 -7.67
N SER A 68 19.10 2.80 -8.73
CA SER A 68 18.86 3.89 -9.67
C SER A 68 17.64 4.71 -9.24
N THR A 69 17.64 6.00 -9.56
CA THR A 69 16.50 6.89 -9.25
C THR A 69 15.18 6.34 -9.81
N ARG A 70 15.21 5.73 -11.01
CA ARG A 70 14.02 5.12 -11.62
C ARG A 70 13.52 3.92 -10.82
N ALA A 71 14.41 3.01 -10.41
CA ALA A 71 14.03 1.82 -9.66
C ALA A 71 13.45 2.21 -8.29
N VAL A 72 14.10 3.15 -7.60
CA VAL A 72 13.64 3.66 -6.31
C VAL A 72 12.31 4.40 -6.45
N PHE A 73 12.13 5.22 -7.49
CA PHE A 73 10.87 5.94 -7.74
C PHE A 73 9.68 4.98 -7.85
N TRP A 74 9.76 3.95 -8.70
CA TRP A 74 8.65 3.03 -8.89
C TRP A 74 8.37 2.17 -7.66
N MET A 75 9.42 1.77 -6.94
CA MET A 75 9.27 1.08 -5.66
C MET A 75 8.58 1.97 -4.63
N LEU A 76 9.00 3.23 -4.48
CA LEU A 76 8.37 4.19 -3.57
C LEU A 76 6.92 4.51 -3.95
N ALA A 77 6.61 4.60 -5.25
CA ALA A 77 5.25 4.84 -5.71
C ALA A 77 4.33 3.66 -5.38
N TRP A 78 4.80 2.43 -5.65
CA TRP A 78 4.08 1.21 -5.31
C TRP A 78 3.88 1.07 -3.80
N ALA A 79 4.92 1.37 -3.01
CA ALA A 79 4.85 1.39 -1.55
C ALA A 79 3.88 2.46 -1.03
N ALA A 80 3.94 3.68 -1.55
CA ALA A 80 3.03 4.76 -1.15
C ALA A 80 1.57 4.39 -1.42
N GLY A 81 1.27 3.78 -2.57
CA GLY A 81 -0.08 3.33 -2.91
C GLY A 81 -0.59 2.24 -1.97
N ASN A 82 0.16 1.15 -1.84
CA ASN A 82 -0.28 -0.03 -1.10
C ASN A 82 -0.15 0.10 0.43
N LEU A 83 0.61 1.07 0.94
CA LEU A 83 0.76 1.29 2.39
C LEU A 83 0.10 2.60 2.82
N PHE A 84 0.67 3.75 2.44
CA PHE A 84 0.20 5.05 2.94
C PHE A 84 -1.21 5.40 2.46
N TRP A 85 -1.46 5.33 1.15
CA TRP A 85 -2.77 5.63 0.60
C TRP A 85 -3.80 4.57 0.93
N ASN A 86 -3.38 3.31 1.10
CA ASN A 86 -4.23 2.27 1.64
C ASN A 86 -4.66 2.59 3.09
N PHE A 87 -3.75 3.08 3.95
CA PHE A 87 -4.12 3.62 5.27
C PHE A 87 -5.14 4.75 5.17
N VAL A 88 -4.89 5.73 4.29
CA VAL A 88 -5.84 6.84 4.07
C VAL A 88 -7.19 6.31 3.62
N TYR A 89 -7.22 5.30 2.75
CA TYR A 89 -8.45 4.63 2.31
C TYR A 89 -9.23 4.02 3.47
N HIS A 90 -8.62 3.16 4.30
CA HIS A 90 -9.32 2.54 5.43
C HIS A 90 -9.80 3.59 6.44
N PHE A 91 -8.97 4.59 6.72
CA PHE A 91 -9.35 5.69 7.61
C PHE A 91 -10.54 6.48 7.06
N ALA A 92 -10.54 6.80 5.76
CA ALA A 92 -11.65 7.48 5.11
C ALA A 92 -12.92 6.61 5.10
N CYS A 93 -12.81 5.30 4.92
CA CYS A 93 -13.94 4.38 5.02
C CYS A 93 -14.58 4.37 6.41
N VAL A 94 -13.80 4.50 7.48
CA VAL A 94 -14.38 4.64 8.83
C VAL A 94 -15.25 5.89 8.93
N LEU A 95 -14.74 7.02 8.45
CA LEU A 95 -15.48 8.28 8.46
C LEU A 95 -16.73 8.25 7.57
N ALA A 96 -16.62 7.62 6.39
CA ALA A 96 -17.70 7.59 5.40
C ALA A 96 -18.84 6.63 5.77
N TYR A 97 -18.53 5.51 6.43
CA TYR A 97 -19.50 4.43 6.69
C TYR A 97 -19.83 4.23 8.16
N ASP A 98 -19.29 5.09 9.03
CA ASP A 98 -19.46 5.10 10.49
C ASP A 98 -19.29 3.70 11.10
N ARG A 99 -18.22 3.01 10.69
CA ARG A 99 -17.92 1.64 11.08
C ARG A 99 -16.45 1.33 10.95
N ASN A 100 -15.98 0.36 11.73
CA ASN A 100 -14.60 -0.13 11.59
C ASN A 100 -14.38 -0.69 10.17
N SER A 101 -13.21 -0.41 9.60
CA SER A 101 -12.76 -0.97 8.33
C SER A 101 -11.72 -2.06 8.60
N PRO A 102 -11.99 -3.33 8.26
CA PRO A 102 -11.01 -4.42 8.34
C PRO A 102 -9.70 -4.02 7.64
N GLY A 103 -8.56 -4.16 8.30
CA GLY A 103 -7.26 -3.68 7.78
C GLY A 103 -6.76 -2.38 8.42
N LEU A 104 -7.61 -1.63 9.13
CA LEU A 104 -7.23 -0.35 9.73
C LEU A 104 -6.16 -0.48 10.82
N ILE A 105 -6.10 -1.61 11.56
CA ILE A 105 -5.19 -1.75 12.68
C ILE A 105 -3.74 -1.79 12.17
N THR A 106 -3.44 -2.68 11.23
CA THR A 106 -2.12 -2.76 10.60
C THR A 106 -1.84 -1.55 9.73
N ALA A 107 -2.84 -0.97 9.07
CA ALA A 107 -2.65 0.24 8.29
C ALA A 107 -2.19 1.41 9.18
N THR A 108 -2.78 1.56 10.36
CA THR A 108 -2.43 2.62 11.32
C THR A 108 -1.13 2.33 12.06
N LEU A 109 -0.96 1.10 12.56
CA LEU A 109 0.16 0.73 13.44
C LEU A 109 1.42 0.28 12.69
N ILE A 110 1.30 -0.12 11.42
CA ILE A 110 2.42 -0.61 10.61
C ILE A 110 2.60 0.26 9.37
N TYR A 111 1.61 0.36 8.48
CA TYR A 111 1.79 1.04 7.19
C TYR A 111 2.13 2.51 7.33
N TYR A 112 1.37 3.24 8.13
CA TYR A 112 1.59 4.67 8.34
C TYR A 112 2.99 4.97 8.91
N PRO A 113 3.41 4.41 10.06
CA PRO A 113 4.74 4.68 10.59
C PRO A 113 5.87 4.16 9.68
N LEU A 114 5.69 3.00 9.02
CA LEU A 114 6.69 2.48 8.09
C LEU A 114 6.87 3.40 6.88
N SER A 115 5.78 3.96 6.34
CA SER A 115 5.82 4.91 5.22
C SER A 115 6.59 6.18 5.62
N LEU A 116 6.31 6.74 6.80
CA LEU A 116 7.03 7.90 7.30
C LEU A 116 8.52 7.61 7.51
N ALA A 117 8.86 6.47 8.13
CA ALA A 117 10.24 6.07 8.35
C ALA A 117 10.99 5.87 7.01
N LEU A 118 10.32 5.28 6.02
CA LEU A 118 10.90 5.07 4.69
C LEU A 118 11.20 6.38 3.99
N TRP A 119 10.25 7.33 4.02
CA TRP A 119 10.42 8.64 3.40
C TRP A 119 11.50 9.47 4.10
N GLN A 120 11.51 9.44 5.43
CA GLN A 120 12.56 10.08 6.22
C GLN A 120 13.94 9.52 5.86
N ALA A 121 14.09 8.19 5.81
CA ALA A 121 15.35 7.55 5.41
C ALA A 121 15.74 7.92 3.98
N ALA A 122 14.79 7.90 3.04
CA ALA A 122 15.03 8.22 1.63
C ALA A 122 15.55 9.66 1.43
N LEU A 123 15.05 10.61 2.22
CA LEU A 123 15.49 12.01 2.19
C LEU A 123 16.79 12.23 2.96
N ALA A 124 16.91 11.68 4.17
CA ALA A 124 18.08 11.84 5.03
C ALA A 124 19.35 11.25 4.40
N GLU A 125 19.21 10.08 3.77
CA GLU A 125 20.31 9.41 3.05
C GLU A 125 20.48 9.93 1.61
N LYS A 126 19.68 10.92 1.18
CA LYS A 126 19.72 11.53 -0.16
C LYS A 126 19.54 10.51 -1.30
N ILE A 127 18.75 9.45 -1.06
CA ILE A 127 18.42 8.45 -2.08
C ILE A 127 17.58 9.06 -3.21
N VAL A 128 16.68 9.97 -2.84
CA VAL A 128 15.84 10.73 -3.78
C VAL A 128 15.77 12.19 -3.39
N ARG A 129 15.46 13.05 -4.36
CA ARG A 129 15.13 14.46 -4.12
C ARG A 129 13.70 14.58 -3.58
N PRO A 130 13.36 15.62 -2.81
CA PRO A 130 12.00 15.84 -2.31
C PRO A 130 10.93 15.83 -3.41
N ALA A 131 11.20 16.45 -4.57
CA ALA A 131 10.28 16.44 -5.71
C ALA A 131 10.03 15.03 -6.28
N THR A 132 11.06 14.17 -6.31
CA THR A 132 10.93 12.78 -6.75
C THR A 132 10.08 11.97 -5.77
N LEU A 133 10.28 12.19 -4.46
CA LEU A 133 9.45 11.55 -3.43
C LEU A 133 7.99 12.02 -3.52
N ALA A 134 7.75 13.32 -3.63
CA ALA A 134 6.40 13.87 -3.79
C ALA A 134 5.70 13.29 -5.03
N GLY A 135 6.43 13.19 -6.16
CA GLY A 135 5.94 12.54 -7.37
C GLY A 135 5.61 11.06 -7.17
N ALA A 136 6.42 10.32 -6.41
CA ALA A 136 6.16 8.92 -6.10
C ALA A 136 4.92 8.77 -5.21
N ILE A 137 4.76 9.62 -4.19
CA ILE A 137 3.57 9.63 -3.32
C ILE A 137 2.32 9.95 -4.14
N ALA A 138 2.37 10.96 -5.01
CA ALA A 138 1.24 11.31 -5.89
C ALA A 138 0.88 10.17 -6.86
N ALA A 139 1.88 9.54 -7.49
CA ALA A 139 1.67 8.38 -8.36
C ALA A 139 1.06 7.19 -7.60
N GLY A 140 1.53 6.92 -6.38
CA GLY A 140 0.94 5.92 -5.50
C GLY A 140 -0.51 6.23 -5.12
N GLY A 141 -0.83 7.51 -4.92
CA GLY A 141 -2.19 7.96 -4.62
C GLY A 141 -3.13 7.76 -5.79
N ALA A 142 -2.68 8.13 -7.00
CA ALA A 142 -3.44 7.86 -8.22
C ALA A 142 -3.67 6.35 -8.42
N PHE A 143 -2.65 5.52 -8.17
CA PHE A 143 -2.79 4.07 -8.23
C PHE A 143 -3.80 3.54 -7.22
N MET A 144 -3.71 3.90 -5.94
CA MET A 144 -4.65 3.44 -4.92
C MET A 144 -6.07 3.94 -5.19
N GLY A 145 -6.20 5.19 -5.66
CA GLY A 145 -7.48 5.73 -6.11
C GLY A 145 -8.09 4.91 -7.26
N ALA A 146 -7.27 4.46 -8.22
CA ALA A 146 -7.72 3.57 -9.28
C ALA A 146 -8.10 2.18 -8.76
N VAL A 147 -7.33 1.60 -7.83
CA VAL A 147 -7.68 0.32 -7.18
C VAL A 147 -9.02 0.44 -6.46
N ALA A 148 -9.24 1.52 -5.71
CA ALA A 148 -10.52 1.75 -5.04
C ALA A 148 -11.65 1.94 -6.07
N ALA A 149 -11.49 2.87 -7.00
CA ALA A 149 -12.52 3.20 -7.99
C ALA A 149 -12.94 1.98 -8.82
N PHE A 150 -11.99 1.27 -9.40
CA PHE A 150 -12.27 0.21 -10.38
C PHE A 150 -12.30 -1.18 -9.76
N GLY A 151 -11.42 -1.46 -8.79
CA GLY A 151 -11.30 -2.79 -8.19
C GLY A 151 -12.24 -3.04 -7.01
N ILE A 152 -12.65 -1.98 -6.30
CA ILE A 152 -13.51 -2.11 -5.11
C ILE A 152 -14.92 -1.59 -5.40
N TYR A 153 -15.03 -0.37 -5.93
CA TYR A 153 -16.30 0.30 -6.21
C TYR A 153 -16.85 0.08 -7.62
N HIS A 154 -16.11 -0.60 -8.52
CA HIS A 154 -16.54 -0.93 -9.88
C HIS A 154 -17.08 0.29 -10.67
N LEU A 155 -16.49 1.47 -10.45
CA LEU A 155 -16.84 2.69 -11.19
C LEU A 155 -16.47 2.50 -12.66
N GLY A 156 -17.46 2.39 -13.55
CA GLY A 156 -17.24 2.17 -14.98
C GLY A 156 -17.85 0.87 -15.53
N GLY A 157 -18.46 0.05 -14.69
CA GLY A 157 -19.25 -1.12 -15.10
C GLY A 157 -18.88 -2.41 -14.37
N ALA A 158 -19.81 -3.36 -14.39
CA ALA A 158 -19.64 -4.75 -13.95
C ALA A 158 -19.36 -5.66 -15.15
#